data_AF-A0A3D1TDV8-F1
#
_entry.id   AF-A0A3D1TDV8-F1
#
_cell.length_a   1.000
_cell.length_b   1.000
_cell.length_c   1.000
_cell.angle_alpha   90.00
_cell.angle_beta   90.00
_cell.angle_gamma   90.00
#
_symmetry.space_group_name_H-M   'P 1'
#
loop_
_entity.id
_entity.type
_entity.pdbx_description
1 polymer ?
#
loop_
_entity_poly.entity_id
_entity_poly.type
_entity_poly.pdbx_seq_one_letter_code
_entity_poly.pdbx_strand_id
1 'polypeptide(L)'
;MRTCTLRSRFFSRLVVLSSLLWTASAATSLTALPELTAPPFLHDPSQIVQEAGRYWVFATGNGVQTHFSDDLETWSRGPQVFSTLPEWHKEVVPAHRGHLWAPDIIKVNDRYLLFYSVSSWGKNRSAIGLATSPTLNPDQTDYAWTDRGVVVQSAPEDDFNAIDPAAFLDEDGRLWLTFGSFWSGIQLIELNPESGLPIAPDPPLHNLADHESIEAPFLAKHNGFYYLFVNWGACCRGVDSTYEIRVGRSSNITGPYLDQDGKDMLTGGGTLLLGRQGDFIGPGHAALLQAADDTFLSCHFYDGARRGRATLAIRSFHWSAEGWPSLDPDLPPQPWSTYQGPSGRPGSGKTIVFVTGDEEYRSEEAMPALAQILAEHHGFTCHVLFSVNPDTGMRDPNAQTNIPGLHLLESADLMVLFTRFRQLPDDQMARIDQYLQSGKPIFGIRTATHAFAFPADSTSRFKHYSWNHQSWPGGFGRQVLGETWVDHHGAHGKESTRGIPNAAMADHPILRGVGPIWCPTDVYAVRDPSPDVLVFGQVLSGMQPSDPPLAGSKNEPMMPVAWIRQYQAPSGTKTQVFCSTMGAAVDLKDENLRRLMVNAVYWLTDLSDAIPDKSNVDFVEPYNPSWFGFRE
;
A
#
# COMPACT_ATOMS: atom_id res chain seq x y z
N MET A 1 30.07 28.12 -87.97
CA MET A 1 30.57 26.80 -87.50
C MET A 1 30.59 26.81 -85.98
N ARG A 2 29.92 25.82 -85.36
CA ARG A 2 30.10 25.28 -83.99
C ARG A 2 30.13 26.28 -82.82
N THR A 3 28.97 26.56 -82.22
CA THR A 3 28.41 25.97 -80.97
C THR A 3 29.00 26.54 -79.68
N CYS A 4 28.21 27.35 -78.96
CA CYS A 4 28.16 27.32 -77.49
C CYS A 4 26.86 27.98 -77.02
N THR A 5 26.03 27.22 -76.32
CA THR A 5 24.69 27.60 -75.84
C THR A 5 24.76 28.42 -74.56
N LEU A 6 24.31 29.68 -74.62
CA LEU A 6 23.79 30.43 -73.47
C LEU A 6 22.27 30.31 -73.45
N ARG A 7 21.68 29.98 -72.31
CA ARG A 7 20.31 30.41 -71.99
C ARG A 7 20.23 30.98 -70.60
N SER A 8 19.76 32.22 -70.58
CA SER A 8 19.48 33.07 -69.44
C SER A 8 18.15 32.72 -68.78
N ARG A 9 18.15 32.87 -67.45
CA ARG A 9 17.08 33.30 -66.53
C ARG A 9 15.69 33.57 -67.13
N PHE A 10 14.63 33.08 -66.47
CA PHE A 10 13.63 33.92 -65.77
C PHE A 10 12.69 33.05 -64.92
N PHE A 11 12.18 33.68 -63.85
CA PHE A 11 11.42 33.16 -62.72
C PHE A 11 10.13 32.38 -63.07
N SER A 12 9.79 31.40 -62.22
CA SER A 12 8.40 31.10 -61.83
C SER A 12 8.35 30.43 -60.47
N ARG A 13 7.39 30.87 -59.64
CA ARG A 13 7.15 30.48 -58.24
C ARG A 13 6.87 28.97 -58.11
N LEU A 14 7.49 28.32 -57.13
CA LEU A 14 7.02 27.04 -56.59
C LEU A 14 6.84 27.18 -55.07
N VAL A 15 5.59 27.05 -54.61
CA VAL A 15 5.26 26.84 -53.21
C VAL A 15 5.59 25.39 -52.91
N VAL A 16 6.56 25.14 -52.02
CA VAL A 16 6.83 23.81 -51.47
C VAL A 16 6.16 23.76 -50.11
N LEU A 17 5.10 22.97 -49.98
CA LEU A 17 4.61 22.51 -48.67
C LEU A 17 5.68 21.58 -48.10
N SER A 18 6.43 22.05 -47.12
CA SER A 18 7.24 21.19 -46.25
C SER A 18 6.36 20.64 -45.14
N SER A 19 5.98 19.38 -45.24
CA SER A 19 5.39 18.60 -44.15
C SER A 19 6.45 18.40 -43.06
N LEU A 20 6.43 19.24 -42.02
CA LEU A 20 7.12 18.95 -40.76
C LEU A 20 6.32 17.88 -40.01
N LEU A 21 6.83 16.65 -40.01
CA LEU A 21 6.49 15.65 -39.01
C LEU A 21 7.06 16.12 -37.68
N TRP A 22 6.22 16.65 -36.81
CA TRP A 22 6.52 16.77 -35.39
C TRP A 22 6.37 15.38 -34.77
N THR A 23 7.48 14.72 -34.48
CA THR A 23 7.50 13.68 -33.45
C THR A 23 7.36 14.41 -32.12
N ALA A 24 6.13 14.48 -31.60
CA ALA A 24 5.91 14.84 -30.21
C ALA A 24 6.52 13.73 -29.35
N SER A 25 7.73 13.96 -28.81
CA SER A 25 8.14 13.26 -27.59
C SER A 25 7.18 13.71 -26.50
N ALA A 26 6.27 12.84 -26.11
CA ALA A 26 5.48 13.02 -24.91
C ALA A 26 6.45 12.95 -23.73
N ALA A 27 6.91 14.11 -23.25
CA ALA A 27 7.42 14.21 -21.90
C ALA A 27 6.20 14.17 -20.98
N THR A 28 5.94 12.99 -20.41
CA THR A 28 4.96 12.82 -19.35
C THR A 28 5.47 13.58 -18.14
N SER A 29 4.89 14.74 -17.85
CA SER A 29 5.08 15.42 -16.57
C SER A 29 4.40 14.55 -15.51
N LEU A 30 5.19 14.01 -14.60
CA LEU A 30 4.70 13.38 -13.38
C LEU A 30 4.12 14.49 -12.51
N THR A 31 2.80 14.65 -12.50
CA THR A 31 2.12 15.61 -11.61
C THR A 31 1.84 15.02 -10.21
N ALA A 32 2.24 13.76 -9.98
CA ALA A 32 2.25 13.07 -8.68
C ALA A 32 3.13 11.80 -8.81
N LEU A 33 3.75 11.35 -7.71
CA LEU A 33 4.39 10.03 -7.67
C LEU A 33 3.36 8.95 -8.02
N PRO A 34 3.67 8.02 -8.92
CA PRO A 34 2.85 6.85 -9.11
C PRO A 34 3.02 5.95 -7.88
N GLU A 35 1.94 5.28 -7.50
CA GLU A 35 2.01 4.29 -6.43
C GLU A 35 2.76 3.06 -6.93
N LEU A 36 3.65 2.49 -6.10
CA LEU A 36 4.42 1.32 -6.47
C LEU A 36 3.50 0.11 -6.72
N THR A 37 3.49 -0.40 -7.95
CA THR A 37 2.81 -1.65 -8.28
C THR A 37 3.69 -2.82 -7.85
N ALA A 38 3.25 -3.54 -6.80
CA ALA A 38 3.96 -4.68 -6.21
C ALA A 38 5.43 -4.36 -5.85
N PRO A 39 5.69 -3.47 -4.87
CA PRO A 39 7.01 -2.96 -4.58
C PRO A 39 8.04 -4.08 -4.32
N PRO A 40 9.28 -3.93 -4.83
CA PRO A 40 10.31 -4.95 -4.69
C PRO A 40 10.78 -5.08 -3.24
N PHE A 41 11.17 -6.29 -2.86
CA PHE A 41 11.73 -6.55 -1.54
C PHE A 41 13.21 -6.16 -1.49
N LEU A 42 13.47 -4.91 -1.11
CA LEU A 42 14.81 -4.35 -0.99
C LEU A 42 15.09 -4.02 0.47
N HIS A 43 16.27 -4.41 0.93
CA HIS A 43 16.85 -3.99 2.20
C HIS A 43 18.05 -3.11 1.88
N ASP A 44 18.20 -2.00 2.60
CA ASP A 44 19.23 -0.98 2.35
C ASP A 44 19.34 -0.56 0.88
N PRO A 45 18.28 0.03 0.30
CA PRO A 45 18.37 0.56 -1.05
C PRO A 45 19.37 1.72 -1.10
N SER A 46 20.18 1.77 -2.15
CA SER A 46 21.00 2.92 -2.50
C SER A 46 20.13 4.13 -2.82
N GLN A 47 20.75 5.30 -2.98
CA GLN A 47 20.10 6.36 -3.74
C GLN A 47 19.68 5.86 -5.13
N ILE A 48 18.52 6.32 -5.60
CA ILE A 48 18.00 6.00 -6.93
C ILE A 48 18.63 6.95 -7.94
N VAL A 49 19.30 6.41 -8.95
CA VAL A 49 19.95 7.20 -10.01
C VAL A 49 19.29 6.95 -11.35
N GLN A 50 19.30 7.96 -12.22
CA GLN A 50 18.76 7.86 -13.57
C GLN A 50 19.87 7.77 -14.62
N GLU A 51 19.70 6.88 -15.59
CA GLU A 51 20.51 6.80 -16.81
C GLU A 51 19.60 6.69 -18.03
N ALA A 52 19.71 7.62 -18.96
CA ALA A 52 18.96 7.62 -20.24
C ALA A 52 17.44 7.38 -20.09
N GLY A 53 16.84 7.97 -19.06
CA GLY A 53 15.40 7.85 -18.78
C GLY A 53 15.01 6.69 -17.86
N ARG A 54 15.92 5.75 -17.58
CA ARG A 54 15.68 4.61 -16.69
C ARG A 54 16.24 4.85 -15.29
N TYR A 55 15.46 4.53 -14.28
CA TYR A 55 15.84 4.58 -12.87
C TYR A 55 16.49 3.28 -12.43
N TRP A 56 17.51 3.37 -11.59
CA TRP A 56 18.28 2.25 -11.08
C TRP A 56 18.44 2.37 -9.56
N VAL A 57 18.28 1.25 -8.88
CA VAL A 57 18.50 1.12 -7.44
C VAL A 57 19.29 -0.15 -7.14
N PHE A 58 20.21 -0.05 -6.19
CA PHE A 58 21.03 -1.14 -5.72
C PHE A 58 20.64 -1.46 -4.29
N ALA A 59 20.76 -2.71 -3.85
CA ALA A 59 20.34 -3.09 -2.50
C ALA A 59 21.21 -4.19 -1.92
N THR A 60 21.16 -4.32 -0.59
CA THR A 60 21.78 -5.40 0.16
C THR A 60 21.43 -6.77 -0.44
N GLY A 61 22.43 -7.63 -0.61
CA GLY A 61 22.25 -9.01 -1.05
C GLY A 61 23.49 -9.62 -1.67
N ASN A 62 23.34 -10.84 -2.18
CA ASN A 62 24.45 -11.53 -2.83
C ASN A 62 24.96 -10.72 -4.03
N GLY A 63 26.24 -10.37 -4.01
CA GLY A 63 26.90 -9.63 -5.09
C GLY A 63 26.33 -8.24 -5.39
N VAL A 64 25.62 -7.63 -4.44
CA VAL A 64 24.79 -6.42 -4.60
C VAL A 64 23.63 -6.65 -5.58
N GLN A 65 22.40 -6.53 -5.09
CA GLN A 65 21.22 -6.67 -5.94
C GLN A 65 20.97 -5.38 -6.72
N THR A 66 20.48 -5.50 -7.95
CA THR A 66 20.11 -4.36 -8.79
C THR A 66 18.65 -4.48 -9.20
N HIS A 67 17.91 -3.38 -9.18
CA HIS A 67 16.60 -3.25 -9.81
C HIS A 67 16.55 -1.98 -10.65
N PHE A 68 15.68 -1.98 -11.66
CA PHE A 68 15.47 -0.83 -12.53
C PHE A 68 13.99 -0.61 -12.82
N SER A 69 13.63 0.61 -13.16
CA SER A 69 12.27 1.02 -13.50
C SER A 69 12.30 2.09 -14.58
N ASP A 70 11.33 2.07 -15.49
CA ASP A 70 11.17 3.12 -16.50
C ASP A 70 10.19 4.22 -16.05
N ASP A 71 9.47 4.01 -14.93
CA ASP A 71 8.32 4.83 -14.50
C ASP A 71 8.29 5.16 -12.98
N LEU A 72 9.26 4.67 -12.20
CA LEU A 72 9.28 4.67 -10.72
C LEU A 72 8.15 3.89 -10.04
N GLU A 73 7.29 3.23 -10.81
CA GLU A 73 6.13 2.46 -10.33
C GLU A 73 6.45 0.96 -10.35
N THR A 74 6.83 0.46 -11.52
CA THR A 74 7.08 -0.95 -11.78
C THR A 74 8.57 -1.20 -11.82
N TRP A 75 9.04 -2.11 -10.97
CA TRP A 75 10.45 -2.43 -10.82
C TRP A 75 10.78 -3.84 -11.31
N SER A 76 11.82 -3.93 -12.14
CA SER A 76 12.36 -5.18 -12.67
C SER A 76 13.72 -5.48 -12.05
N ARG A 77 14.02 -6.76 -11.82
CA ARG A 77 15.32 -7.19 -11.30
C ARG A 77 16.39 -7.12 -12.41
N GLY A 78 17.52 -6.48 -12.11
CA GLY A 78 18.70 -6.41 -12.96
C GLY A 78 19.78 -7.45 -12.59
N PRO A 79 20.90 -7.47 -13.33
CA PRO A 79 22.05 -8.30 -12.99
C PRO A 79 22.70 -7.84 -11.67
N GLN A 80 23.30 -8.78 -10.94
CA GLN A 80 24.13 -8.46 -9.78
C GLN A 80 25.40 -7.74 -10.22
N VAL A 81 25.92 -6.85 -9.38
CA VAL A 81 27.18 -6.13 -9.64
C VAL A 81 28.35 -7.10 -9.69
N PHE A 82 28.43 -8.00 -8.70
CA PHE A 82 29.50 -8.98 -8.57
C PHE A 82 28.99 -10.40 -8.78
N SER A 83 29.32 -10.99 -9.92
CA SER A 83 29.20 -12.44 -10.13
C SER A 83 30.36 -13.21 -9.50
N THR A 84 31.52 -12.57 -9.37
CA THR A 84 32.70 -13.05 -8.64
C THR A 84 33.14 -11.97 -7.67
N LEU A 85 33.32 -12.33 -6.41
CA LEU A 85 33.74 -11.38 -5.37
C LEU A 85 35.25 -11.09 -5.49
N PRO A 86 35.66 -9.82 -5.33
CA PRO A 86 37.06 -9.45 -5.15
C PRO A 86 37.77 -10.28 -4.06
N GLU A 87 39.03 -10.65 -4.34
CA GLU A 87 39.79 -11.55 -3.46
C GLU A 87 40.04 -10.93 -2.07
N TRP A 88 40.26 -9.61 -2.03
CA TRP A 88 40.49 -8.84 -0.81
C TRP A 88 39.34 -8.95 0.21
N HIS A 89 38.11 -9.25 -0.22
CA HIS A 89 36.97 -9.44 0.71
C HIS A 89 37.26 -10.51 1.76
N LYS A 90 37.90 -11.61 1.35
CA LYS A 90 38.23 -12.73 2.24
C LYS A 90 39.42 -12.42 3.14
N GLU A 91 40.29 -11.51 2.73
CA GLU A 91 41.44 -11.08 3.51
C GLU A 91 41.00 -10.13 4.63
N VAL A 92 40.16 -9.15 4.31
CA VAL A 92 39.71 -8.13 5.26
C VAL A 92 38.65 -8.67 6.21
N VAL A 93 37.66 -9.39 5.68
CA VAL A 93 36.58 -10.01 6.46
C VAL A 93 36.47 -11.50 6.13
N PRO A 94 37.30 -12.36 6.74
CA PRO A 94 37.31 -13.81 6.46
C PRO A 94 35.97 -14.52 6.72
N ALA A 95 35.11 -13.92 7.54
CA ALA A 95 33.76 -14.43 7.83
C ALA A 95 32.72 -14.08 6.75
N HIS A 96 33.03 -13.17 5.82
CA HIS A 96 32.11 -12.74 4.78
C HIS A 96 31.81 -13.89 3.80
N ARG A 97 30.57 -13.94 3.30
CA ARG A 97 30.06 -15.04 2.45
C ARG A 97 29.38 -14.55 1.16
N GLY A 98 29.61 -13.29 0.76
CA GLY A 98 29.12 -12.73 -0.51
C GLY A 98 27.85 -11.90 -0.43
N HIS A 99 27.21 -11.87 0.73
CA HIS A 99 26.09 -10.98 1.01
C HIS A 99 26.64 -9.60 1.37
N LEU A 100 26.71 -8.71 0.37
CA LEU A 100 27.21 -7.35 0.49
C LEU A 100 26.07 -6.43 0.93
N TRP A 101 26.36 -5.46 1.79
CA TRP A 101 25.32 -4.64 2.44
C TRP A 101 25.40 -3.18 2.02
N ALA A 102 24.26 -2.49 2.14
CA ALA A 102 24.15 -1.04 2.08
C ALA A 102 24.95 -0.41 0.93
N PRO A 103 24.65 -0.77 -0.34
CA PRO A 103 25.29 -0.10 -1.44
C PRO A 103 24.80 1.35 -1.53
N ASP A 104 25.69 2.26 -1.92
CA ASP A 104 25.30 3.59 -2.38
C ASP A 104 25.93 3.89 -3.75
N ILE A 105 25.22 4.65 -4.58
CA ILE A 105 25.64 4.91 -5.97
C ILE A 105 25.56 6.37 -6.35
N ILE A 106 26.66 6.94 -6.83
CA ILE A 106 26.69 8.32 -7.31
C ILE A 106 27.32 8.40 -8.69
N LYS A 107 26.82 9.30 -9.54
CA LYS A 107 27.49 9.63 -10.80
C LYS A 107 28.51 10.74 -10.56
N VAL A 108 29.77 10.47 -10.86
CA VAL A 108 30.87 11.44 -10.78
C VAL A 108 31.59 11.44 -12.12
N ASN A 109 31.64 12.60 -12.76
CA ASN A 109 32.13 12.75 -14.13
C ASN A 109 31.34 11.84 -15.11
N ASP A 110 32.06 11.04 -15.90
CA ASP A 110 31.54 10.15 -16.95
C ASP A 110 31.28 8.72 -16.46
N ARG A 111 31.28 8.47 -15.14
CA ARG A 111 31.13 7.13 -14.57
C ARG A 111 30.29 7.12 -13.29
N TYR A 112 29.83 5.94 -12.94
CA TYR A 112 29.14 5.64 -11.68
C TYR A 112 30.13 5.04 -10.68
N LEU A 113 30.06 5.50 -9.44
CA LEU A 113 30.79 4.97 -8.28
C LEU A 113 29.76 4.27 -7.40
N LEU A 114 29.92 2.96 -7.19
CA LEU A 114 29.11 2.15 -6.30
C LEU A 114 29.97 1.75 -5.09
N PHE A 115 29.63 2.33 -3.94
CA PHE A 115 30.20 1.94 -2.65
C PHE A 115 29.38 0.79 -2.06
N TYR A 116 30.00 -0.08 -1.28
CA TYR A 116 29.31 -1.21 -0.65
C TYR A 116 30.03 -1.71 0.60
N SER A 117 29.30 -2.35 1.49
CA SER A 117 29.82 -2.85 2.77
C SER A 117 30.18 -4.33 2.72
N VAL A 118 31.36 -4.66 3.25
CA VAL A 118 31.83 -6.02 3.53
C VAL A 118 31.97 -6.15 5.04
N SER A 119 31.12 -6.97 5.67
CA SER A 119 31.12 -7.12 7.13
C SER A 119 30.56 -8.47 7.59
N SER A 120 30.44 -8.64 8.91
CA SER A 120 29.81 -9.78 9.59
C SER A 120 29.01 -9.30 10.79
N TRP A 121 27.81 -9.86 10.96
CA TRP A 121 26.78 -9.30 11.85
C TRP A 121 27.28 -9.05 13.29
N GLY A 122 27.02 -7.85 13.80
CA GLY A 122 27.36 -7.45 15.18
C GLY A 122 28.85 -7.28 15.46
N LYS A 123 29.68 -7.06 14.43
CA LYS A 123 31.12 -6.81 14.54
C LYS A 123 31.53 -5.59 13.71
N ASN A 124 32.62 -4.93 14.09
CA ASN A 124 33.21 -3.81 13.36
C ASN A 124 34.48 -4.15 12.59
N ARG A 125 34.85 -5.43 12.45
CA ARG A 125 35.84 -5.81 11.43
C ARG A 125 35.14 -5.76 10.08
N SER A 126 35.22 -4.60 9.43
CA SER A 126 34.43 -4.24 8.26
C SER A 126 35.26 -3.44 7.27
N ALA A 127 34.81 -3.38 6.03
CA ALA A 127 35.35 -2.47 5.03
C ALA A 127 34.28 -1.99 4.06
N ILE A 128 34.47 -0.77 3.58
CA ILE A 128 33.75 -0.18 2.47
C ILE A 128 34.59 -0.39 1.21
N GLY A 129 34.03 -1.07 0.22
CA GLY A 129 34.63 -1.23 -1.10
C GLY A 129 34.06 -0.24 -2.11
N LEU A 130 34.77 -0.06 -3.22
CA LEU A 130 34.31 0.73 -4.37
C LEU A 130 34.34 -0.11 -5.65
N ALA A 131 33.27 -0.05 -6.43
CA ALA A 131 33.25 -0.45 -7.83
C ALA A 131 32.86 0.72 -8.74
N THR A 132 33.42 0.76 -9.95
CA THR A 132 33.07 1.78 -10.94
C THR A 132 32.53 1.17 -12.22
N SER A 133 31.55 1.80 -12.84
CA SER A 133 31.06 1.44 -14.19
C SER A 133 30.83 2.69 -15.03
N PRO A 134 31.15 2.71 -16.34
CA PRO A 134 30.83 3.83 -17.22
C PRO A 134 29.32 3.98 -17.46
N THR A 135 28.56 2.88 -17.34
CA THR A 135 27.11 2.83 -17.57
C THR A 135 26.42 1.84 -16.65
N LEU A 136 25.12 2.02 -16.39
CA LEU A 136 24.31 1.09 -15.59
C LEU A 136 23.56 0.08 -16.46
N ASN A 137 23.39 0.40 -17.75
CA ASN A 137 22.68 -0.43 -18.70
C ASN A 137 23.53 -1.61 -19.19
N PRO A 138 23.17 -2.87 -18.87
CA PRO A 138 23.91 -4.06 -19.28
C PRO A 138 23.90 -4.34 -20.78
N ASP A 139 23.03 -3.66 -21.54
CA ASP A 139 22.97 -3.79 -23.00
C ASP A 139 24.02 -2.92 -23.73
N GLN A 140 24.70 -2.01 -23.01
CA GLN A 140 25.76 -1.18 -23.58
C GLN A 140 27.08 -1.94 -23.67
N THR A 141 27.86 -1.67 -24.72
CA THR A 141 29.09 -2.42 -25.02
C THR A 141 30.23 -2.19 -24.02
N ASP A 142 30.21 -1.05 -23.33
CA ASP A 142 31.17 -0.66 -22.31
C ASP A 142 30.69 -0.95 -20.88
N TYR A 143 29.52 -1.58 -20.72
CA TYR A 143 29.03 -2.00 -19.41
C TYR A 143 30.01 -2.97 -18.74
N ALA A 144 30.62 -2.51 -17.64
CA ALA A 144 31.52 -3.31 -16.82
C ALA A 144 31.69 -2.71 -15.43
N TRP A 145 31.50 -3.52 -14.39
CA TRP A 145 31.90 -3.18 -13.03
C TRP A 145 33.38 -3.48 -12.82
N THR A 146 34.15 -2.46 -12.45
CA THR A 146 35.57 -2.56 -12.11
C THR A 146 35.76 -2.33 -10.62
N ASP A 147 36.27 -3.33 -9.89
CA ASP A 147 36.66 -3.19 -8.48
C ASP A 147 37.82 -2.19 -8.34
N ARG A 148 37.71 -1.30 -7.35
CA ARG A 148 38.70 -0.29 -7.00
C ARG A 148 39.32 -0.54 -5.62
N GLY A 149 38.96 -1.64 -4.96
CA GLY A 149 39.50 -2.03 -3.68
C GLY A 149 38.82 -1.34 -2.49
N VAL A 150 39.55 -1.29 -1.38
CA VAL A 150 39.09 -0.76 -0.10
C VAL A 150 39.14 0.77 -0.11
N VAL A 151 38.05 1.38 0.34
CA VAL A 151 37.93 2.84 0.57
C VAL A 151 38.21 3.16 2.03
N VAL A 152 37.53 2.45 2.94
CA VAL A 152 37.69 2.59 4.40
C VAL A 152 37.64 1.21 5.02
N GLN A 153 38.41 0.99 6.07
CA GLN A 153 38.40 -0.24 6.85
C GLN A 153 38.34 0.09 8.35
N SER A 154 37.64 -0.73 9.10
CA SER A 154 37.67 -0.74 10.57
C SER A 154 38.12 -2.11 11.09
N ALA A 155 38.88 -2.09 12.17
CA ALA A 155 39.38 -3.21 12.92
C ALA A 155 38.67 -3.29 14.29
N PRO A 156 38.73 -4.44 14.99
CA PRO A 156 38.09 -4.62 16.29
C PRO A 156 38.45 -3.56 17.36
N GLU A 157 39.63 -2.98 17.25
CA GLU A 157 40.15 -1.93 18.13
C GLU A 157 39.64 -0.52 17.80
N ASP A 158 39.10 -0.29 16.61
CA ASP A 158 38.54 1.00 16.21
C ASP A 158 37.20 1.25 16.92
N ASP A 159 36.92 2.51 17.22
CA ASP A 159 35.68 2.95 17.87
C ASP A 159 34.62 3.37 16.85
N PHE A 160 34.69 2.87 15.62
CA PHE A 160 33.67 3.05 14.58
C PHE A 160 33.52 1.77 13.76
N ASN A 161 32.51 1.71 12.89
CA ASN A 161 32.27 0.59 12.00
C ASN A 161 32.22 1.07 10.54
N ALA A 162 33.12 0.56 9.70
CA ALA A 162 33.21 0.90 8.28
C ALA A 162 32.15 0.15 7.43
N ILE A 163 30.88 0.50 7.62
CA ILE A 163 29.73 0.08 6.82
C ILE A 163 28.78 1.26 6.57
N ASP A 164 27.76 1.04 5.76
CA ASP A 164 26.72 2.01 5.39
C ASP A 164 27.26 3.27 4.71
N PRO A 165 28.02 3.13 3.61
CA PRO A 165 28.50 4.27 2.84
C PRO A 165 27.34 5.07 2.24
N ALA A 166 27.44 6.40 2.28
CA ALA A 166 26.69 7.29 1.39
C ALA A 166 27.62 8.39 0.86
N ALA A 167 27.70 8.48 -0.47
CA ALA A 167 28.55 9.44 -1.15
C ALA A 167 27.79 10.73 -1.45
N PHE A 168 28.45 11.86 -1.24
CA PHE A 168 27.92 13.19 -1.47
C PHE A 168 28.90 14.02 -2.29
N LEU A 169 28.49 14.44 -3.49
CA LEU A 169 29.25 15.36 -4.33
C LEU A 169 28.73 16.78 -4.07
N ASP A 170 29.57 17.61 -3.47
CA ASP A 170 29.22 18.99 -3.15
C ASP A 170 29.30 19.89 -4.40
N GLU A 171 28.65 21.05 -4.33
CA GLU A 171 28.56 22.03 -5.42
C GLU A 171 29.93 22.61 -5.81
N ASP A 172 30.91 22.54 -4.92
CA ASP A 172 32.31 22.94 -5.19
C ASP A 172 33.14 21.82 -5.85
N GLY A 173 32.54 20.67 -6.12
CA GLY A 173 33.16 19.52 -6.75
C GLY A 173 33.91 18.58 -5.80
N ARG A 174 33.85 18.83 -4.48
CA ARG A 174 34.46 17.93 -3.49
C ARG A 174 33.56 16.72 -3.24
N LEU A 175 34.16 15.54 -3.22
CA LEU A 175 33.47 14.28 -2.99
C LEU A 175 33.68 13.86 -1.53
N TRP A 176 32.59 13.55 -0.85
CA TRP A 176 32.59 13.15 0.55
C TRP A 176 31.93 11.78 0.71
N LEU A 177 32.36 11.04 1.72
CA LEU A 177 31.78 9.76 2.10
C LEU A 177 31.40 9.82 3.57
N THR A 178 30.10 9.76 3.85
CA THR A 178 29.62 9.48 5.20
C THR A 178 29.40 7.98 5.37
N PHE A 179 29.62 7.46 6.57
CA PHE A 179 29.45 6.06 6.89
C PHE A 179 29.37 5.86 8.40
N GLY A 180 28.98 4.68 8.87
CA GLY A 180 28.98 4.37 10.30
C GLY A 180 27.73 3.64 10.76
N SER A 181 27.90 2.80 11.77
CA SER A 181 26.83 2.03 12.40
C SER A 181 27.26 1.65 13.82
N PHE A 182 26.52 2.09 14.85
CA PHE A 182 26.82 1.97 16.28
C PHE A 182 28.18 2.59 16.66
N TRP A 183 28.86 2.04 17.69
CA TRP A 183 30.13 2.55 18.24
C TRP A 183 30.11 4.07 18.46
N SER A 184 31.11 4.83 18.00
CA SER A 184 31.15 6.30 18.11
C SER A 184 30.23 7.03 17.15
N GLY A 185 29.47 6.30 16.33
CA GLY A 185 28.45 6.83 15.44
C GLY A 185 28.95 7.14 14.04
N ILE A 186 28.46 8.25 13.49
CA ILE A 186 28.55 8.58 12.06
C ILE A 186 29.83 9.33 11.75
N GLN A 187 30.59 8.81 10.80
CA GLN A 187 31.85 9.35 10.34
C GLN A 187 31.71 10.03 8.98
N LEU A 188 32.70 10.87 8.65
CA LEU A 188 32.85 11.53 7.37
C LEU A 188 34.33 11.63 6.99
N ILE A 189 34.63 11.31 5.73
CA ILE A 189 35.94 11.52 5.11
C ILE A 189 35.78 12.20 3.74
N GLU A 190 36.85 12.84 3.27
CA GLU A 190 36.93 13.38 1.92
C GLU A 190 37.57 12.35 0.96
N LEU A 191 36.99 12.26 -0.24
CA LEU A 191 37.46 11.42 -1.33
C LEU A 191 37.96 12.28 -2.49
N ASN A 192 38.91 11.75 -3.25
CA ASN A 192 39.33 12.32 -4.52
C ASN A 192 38.29 11.98 -5.62
N PRO A 193 37.67 12.97 -6.30
CA PRO A 193 36.64 12.69 -7.33
C PRO A 193 37.16 11.92 -8.56
N GLU A 194 38.45 12.01 -8.89
CA GLU A 194 39.05 11.30 -10.02
C GLU A 194 39.22 9.81 -9.73
N SER A 195 39.61 9.43 -8.51
CA SER A 195 39.82 8.03 -8.13
C SER A 195 38.61 7.39 -7.45
N GLY A 196 37.80 8.17 -6.72
CA GLY A 196 36.77 7.70 -5.79
C GLY A 196 37.33 7.16 -4.46
N LEU A 197 38.64 7.30 -4.22
CA LEU A 197 39.33 6.82 -3.02
C LEU A 197 39.68 7.99 -2.09
N PRO A 198 40.04 7.76 -0.82
CA PRO A 198 40.43 8.83 0.10
C PRO A 198 41.52 9.74 -0.46
N ILE A 199 41.47 11.02 -0.11
CA ILE A 199 42.43 12.04 -0.57
C ILE A 199 43.87 11.80 -0.09
N ALA A 200 44.06 10.98 0.93
CA ALA A 200 45.33 10.54 1.48
C ALA A 200 45.14 9.16 2.14
N PRO A 201 46.22 8.41 2.43
CA PRO A 201 46.13 7.12 3.13
C PRO A 201 45.43 7.21 4.50
N ASP A 202 45.66 8.30 5.23
CA ASP A 202 45.05 8.59 6.53
C ASP A 202 44.26 9.91 6.42
N PRO A 203 43.05 9.91 5.82
CA PRO A 203 42.25 11.12 5.68
C PRO A 203 41.77 11.60 7.06
N PRO A 204 41.55 12.91 7.25
CA PRO A 204 40.85 13.40 8.44
C PRO A 204 39.49 12.71 8.59
N LEU A 205 39.26 12.12 9.76
CA LEU A 205 38.00 11.48 10.13
C LEU A 205 37.19 12.45 11.00
N HIS A 206 35.97 12.78 10.55
CA HIS A 206 35.07 13.66 11.28
C HIS A 206 33.90 12.86 11.85
N ASN A 207 33.73 12.88 13.17
CA ASN A 207 32.52 12.33 13.81
C ASN A 207 31.40 13.39 13.76
N LEU A 208 30.27 13.04 13.15
CA LEU A 208 29.16 13.94 12.87
C LEU A 208 27.96 13.76 13.81
N ALA A 209 27.74 12.56 14.33
CA ALA A 209 26.58 12.22 15.15
C ALA A 209 26.82 10.95 15.97
N ASP A 210 26.28 10.90 17.19
CA ASP A 210 26.40 9.75 18.09
C ASP A 210 25.08 9.47 18.83
N HIS A 211 24.71 8.19 18.91
CA HIS A 211 23.55 7.67 19.63
C HIS A 211 23.70 6.15 19.83
N GLU A 212 23.05 5.57 20.85
CA GLU A 212 23.23 4.15 21.23
C GLU A 212 22.87 3.15 20.12
N SER A 213 21.98 3.56 19.23
CA SER A 213 21.59 2.85 18.01
C SER A 213 21.50 3.89 16.90
N ILE A 214 22.53 3.95 16.05
CA ILE A 214 22.64 4.91 14.97
C ILE A 214 23.35 4.27 13.79
N GLU A 215 22.82 4.40 12.57
CA GLU A 215 23.46 3.93 11.35
C GLU A 215 22.85 4.56 10.09
N ALA A 216 23.19 4.05 8.91
CA ALA A 216 22.65 4.45 7.60
C ALA A 216 22.63 5.98 7.36
N PRO A 217 23.80 6.65 7.43
CA PRO A 217 23.86 8.08 7.21
C PRO A 217 23.68 8.44 5.74
N PHE A 218 23.06 9.57 5.44
CA PHE A 218 23.23 10.23 4.15
C PHE A 218 23.20 11.76 4.28
N LEU A 219 23.86 12.43 3.33
CA LEU A 219 23.95 13.88 3.28
C LEU A 219 23.09 14.46 2.15
N ALA A 220 22.44 15.58 2.42
CA ALA A 220 21.85 16.44 1.41
C ALA A 220 22.23 17.90 1.66
N LYS A 221 22.17 18.74 0.63
CA LYS A 221 22.40 20.18 0.75
C LYS A 221 21.17 20.95 0.27
N HIS A 222 20.73 21.90 1.08
CA HIS A 222 19.58 22.74 0.76
C HIS A 222 19.74 24.13 1.39
N ASN A 223 19.54 25.19 0.58
CA ASN A 223 19.58 26.59 1.03
C ASN A 223 20.78 26.95 1.92
N GLY A 224 21.97 26.46 1.57
CA GLY A 224 23.22 26.76 2.28
C GLY A 224 23.49 25.93 3.54
N PHE A 225 22.64 24.96 3.85
CA PHE A 225 22.86 23.99 4.94
C PHE A 225 23.12 22.59 4.38
N TYR A 226 23.99 21.84 5.08
CA TYR A 226 24.11 20.39 4.96
C TYR A 226 23.16 19.75 5.95
N TYR A 227 22.40 18.76 5.51
CA TYR A 227 21.50 17.95 6.33
C TYR A 227 22.09 16.56 6.43
N LEU A 228 22.27 16.09 7.66
CA LEU A 228 22.67 14.72 7.97
C LEU A 228 21.43 13.97 8.40
N PHE A 229 21.05 12.97 7.62
CA PHE A 229 20.00 12.03 7.95
C PHE A 229 20.65 10.74 8.46
N VAL A 230 20.05 10.13 9.46
CA VAL A 230 20.52 8.88 10.09
C VAL A 230 19.33 8.03 10.50
N ASN A 231 19.55 6.73 10.70
CA ASN A 231 18.58 5.87 11.34
C ASN A 231 18.86 5.71 12.83
N TRP A 232 17.84 5.77 13.68
CA TRP A 232 17.87 5.31 15.07
C TRP A 232 17.05 4.03 15.25
N GLY A 233 17.33 3.30 16.34
CA GLY A 233 16.59 2.09 16.71
C GLY A 233 17.12 0.81 16.06
N ALA A 234 16.36 -0.28 16.20
CA ALA A 234 16.78 -1.60 15.73
C ALA A 234 16.18 -1.92 14.36
N CYS A 235 17.05 -2.15 13.37
CA CYS A 235 16.68 -2.76 12.10
C CYS A 235 16.44 -4.27 12.26
N CYS A 236 16.05 -4.88 11.14
CA CYS A 236 16.31 -6.28 10.82
C CYS A 236 15.57 -7.28 11.72
N ARG A 237 14.44 -6.86 12.28
CA ARG A 237 13.56 -7.68 13.14
C ARG A 237 12.16 -7.82 12.57
N GLY A 238 11.99 -7.57 11.27
CA GLY A 238 10.69 -7.64 10.61
C GLY A 238 9.69 -6.71 11.30
N VAL A 239 8.55 -7.25 11.73
CA VAL A 239 7.48 -6.49 12.41
C VAL A 239 7.88 -5.93 13.78
N ASP A 240 8.96 -6.44 14.38
CA ASP A 240 9.51 -5.99 15.67
C ASP A 240 10.63 -4.95 15.51
N SER A 241 10.86 -4.46 14.28
CA SER A 241 11.85 -3.39 14.02
C SER A 241 11.36 -2.06 14.59
N THR A 242 12.28 -1.29 15.18
CA THR A 242 12.00 0.01 15.81
C THR A 242 12.68 1.17 15.10
N TYR A 243 13.11 0.94 13.87
CA TYR A 243 13.81 1.90 13.05
C TYR A 243 13.02 3.20 12.83
N GLU A 244 13.72 4.31 12.85
CA GLU A 244 13.20 5.62 12.50
C GLU A 244 14.29 6.48 11.85
N ILE A 245 13.91 7.39 10.96
CA ILE A 245 14.80 8.32 10.27
C ILE A 245 14.81 9.64 11.02
N ARG A 246 16.01 10.11 11.34
CA ARG A 246 16.29 11.34 12.10
C ARG A 246 17.14 12.29 11.26
N VAL A 247 17.05 13.59 11.52
CA VAL A 247 17.79 14.61 10.78
C VAL A 247 18.33 15.72 11.69
N GLY A 248 19.51 16.22 11.36
CA GLY A 248 20.03 17.50 11.81
C GLY A 248 20.70 18.26 10.67
N ARG A 249 21.02 19.54 10.87
CA ARG A 249 21.66 20.37 9.85
C ARG A 249 22.86 21.17 10.38
N SER A 250 23.77 21.51 9.50
CA SER A 250 24.94 22.35 9.76
C SER A 250 25.22 23.29 8.60
N SER A 251 25.81 24.46 8.87
CA SER A 251 26.35 25.32 7.81
C SER A 251 27.73 24.85 7.32
N ASN A 252 28.37 23.91 8.02
CA ASN A 252 29.65 23.31 7.64
C ASN A 252 29.47 21.80 7.49
N ILE A 253 30.01 21.21 6.42
CA ILE A 253 29.88 19.77 6.18
C ILE A 253 30.52 18.91 7.27
N THR A 254 31.49 19.44 8.01
CA THR A 254 32.13 18.76 9.15
C THR A 254 31.43 19.04 10.48
N GLY A 255 30.23 19.62 10.47
CA GLY A 255 29.44 19.92 11.66
C GLY A 255 29.83 21.21 12.39
N PRO A 256 29.27 21.43 13.60
CA PRO A 256 28.34 20.53 14.30
C PRO A 256 26.97 20.47 13.61
N TYR A 257 26.33 19.30 13.63
CA TYR A 257 24.97 19.11 13.14
C TYR A 257 24.00 19.25 14.32
N LEU A 258 23.03 20.16 14.18
CA LEU A 258 22.03 20.43 15.22
C LEU A 258 20.66 20.03 14.71
N ASP A 259 19.81 19.51 15.59
CA ASP A 259 18.39 19.28 15.29
C ASP A 259 17.55 20.56 15.32
N GLN A 260 16.24 20.43 15.07
CA GLN A 260 15.31 21.56 15.02
C GLN A 260 15.19 22.32 16.35
N ASP A 261 15.44 21.64 17.47
CA ASP A 261 15.45 22.24 18.81
C ASP A 261 16.83 22.77 19.21
N GLY A 262 17.82 22.66 18.32
CA GLY A 262 19.19 23.14 18.52
C GLY A 262 20.09 22.19 19.31
N LYS A 263 19.69 20.93 19.49
CA LYS A 263 20.50 19.92 20.19
C LYS A 263 21.51 19.29 19.22
N ASP A 264 22.74 19.14 19.69
CA ASP A 264 23.84 18.57 18.91
C ASP A 264 23.64 17.06 18.70
N MET A 265 23.75 16.61 17.44
CA MET A 265 23.65 15.20 17.06
C MET A 265 24.76 14.33 17.68
N LEU A 266 25.89 14.89 18.11
CA LEU A 266 26.90 14.18 18.91
C LEU A 266 26.48 13.93 20.37
N THR A 267 25.38 14.54 20.81
CA THR A 267 24.85 14.40 22.17
C THR A 267 23.40 13.90 22.19
N GLY A 268 23.03 13.17 21.14
CA GLY A 268 21.68 12.62 20.95
C GLY A 268 20.65 13.64 20.49
N GLY A 269 21.04 14.65 19.72
CA GLY A 269 20.14 15.46 18.91
C GLY A 269 19.68 14.71 17.64
N GLY A 270 18.48 15.02 17.16
CA GLY A 270 17.95 14.46 15.92
C GLY A 270 16.44 14.64 15.80
N THR A 271 15.99 15.48 14.87
CA THR A 271 14.57 15.67 14.58
C THR A 271 14.02 14.42 13.91
N LEU A 272 12.92 13.87 14.41
CA LEU A 272 12.25 12.74 13.77
C LEU A 272 11.66 13.18 12.42
N LEU A 273 12.08 12.53 11.34
CA LEU A 273 11.50 12.74 10.01
C LEU A 273 10.44 11.68 9.70
N LEU A 274 10.74 10.40 9.94
CA LEU A 274 9.86 9.29 9.58
C LEU A 274 10.04 8.14 10.57
N GLY A 275 8.94 7.69 11.17
CA GLY A 275 8.90 6.54 12.09
C GLY A 275 7.83 5.54 11.67
N ARG A 276 7.50 4.60 12.58
CA ARG A 276 6.46 3.61 12.33
C ARG A 276 5.08 4.26 12.12
N GLN A 277 4.34 3.77 11.12
CA GLN A 277 2.95 4.14 10.83
C GLN A 277 2.14 2.90 10.43
N GLY A 278 1.38 2.32 11.37
CA GLY A 278 0.60 1.10 11.09
C GLY A 278 1.46 -0.09 10.65
N ASP A 279 1.21 -0.57 9.43
CA ASP A 279 1.99 -1.64 8.75
C ASP A 279 3.26 -1.13 8.05
N PHE A 280 3.48 0.19 8.03
CA PHE A 280 4.74 0.78 7.62
C PHE A 280 5.70 0.81 8.82
N ILE A 281 6.45 -0.28 9.00
CA ILE A 281 7.24 -0.51 10.22
C ILE A 281 8.72 -0.24 9.95
N GLY A 282 9.40 0.41 10.88
CA GLY A 282 10.85 0.53 10.86
C GLY A 282 11.45 1.09 9.55
N PRO A 283 11.01 2.26 9.05
CA PRO A 283 11.60 2.85 7.86
C PRO A 283 13.06 3.23 8.05
N GLY A 284 13.88 2.99 7.04
CA GLY A 284 15.28 3.38 7.11
C GLY A 284 16.09 3.09 5.86
N HIS A 285 17.39 3.39 5.99
CA HIS A 285 18.35 3.39 4.91
C HIS A 285 17.85 4.22 3.73
N ALA A 286 17.72 5.52 3.99
CA ALA A 286 17.05 6.44 3.11
C ALA A 286 18.03 7.21 2.22
N ALA A 287 17.49 7.79 1.14
CA ALA A 287 18.18 8.69 0.25
C ALA A 287 17.17 9.63 -0.42
N LEU A 288 17.64 10.74 -0.98
CA LEU A 288 16.80 11.62 -1.81
C LEU A 288 16.92 11.25 -3.28
N LEU A 289 15.78 11.29 -3.97
CA LEU A 289 15.64 11.15 -5.41
C LEU A 289 15.10 12.47 -5.96
N GLN A 290 15.85 13.11 -6.85
CA GLN A 290 15.32 14.18 -7.68
C GLN A 290 14.75 13.59 -8.96
N ALA A 291 13.46 13.78 -9.22
CA ALA A 291 12.83 13.37 -10.47
C ALA A 291 11.95 14.49 -11.01
N ALA A 292 12.31 14.99 -12.19
CA ALA A 292 11.78 16.24 -12.74
C ALA A 292 11.94 17.41 -11.73
N ASP A 293 10.87 18.16 -11.49
CA ASP A 293 10.88 19.33 -10.61
C ASP A 293 10.64 18.98 -9.12
N ASP A 294 10.40 17.69 -8.81
CA ASP A 294 10.04 17.21 -7.47
C ASP A 294 11.18 16.42 -6.80
N THR A 295 11.19 16.49 -5.46
CA THR A 295 12.10 15.72 -4.61
C THR A 295 11.33 14.63 -3.87
N PHE A 296 11.92 13.44 -3.81
CA PHE A 296 11.35 12.28 -3.16
C PHE A 296 12.34 11.69 -2.15
N LEU A 297 11.83 11.03 -1.12
CA LEU A 297 12.60 10.19 -0.21
C LEU A 297 12.39 8.72 -0.62
N SER A 298 13.47 8.02 -0.96
CA SER A 298 13.47 6.57 -1.08
C SER A 298 14.02 5.93 0.19
N CYS A 299 13.41 4.84 0.66
CA CYS A 299 13.91 4.06 1.80
C CYS A 299 13.41 2.61 1.71
N HIS A 300 13.85 1.73 2.61
CA HIS A 300 13.10 0.52 2.89
C HIS A 300 12.20 0.70 4.12
N PHE A 301 11.19 -0.15 4.23
CA PHE A 301 10.44 -0.38 5.47
C PHE A 301 10.09 -1.86 5.59
N TYR A 302 9.82 -2.33 6.80
CA TYR A 302 9.32 -3.67 7.07
C TYR A 302 7.80 -3.68 6.91
N ASP A 303 7.33 -4.27 5.81
CA ASP A 303 5.90 -4.25 5.45
C ASP A 303 5.12 -5.25 6.32
N GLY A 304 4.33 -4.74 7.27
CA GLY A 304 3.48 -5.51 8.18
C GLY A 304 2.47 -6.41 7.45
N ALA A 305 1.86 -5.90 6.38
CA ALA A 305 0.94 -6.65 5.53
C ALA A 305 1.64 -7.76 4.73
N ARG A 306 2.97 -7.65 4.55
CA ARG A 306 3.82 -8.66 3.89
C ARG A 306 4.79 -9.34 4.85
N ARG A 307 4.36 -9.58 6.10
CA ARG A 307 5.08 -10.34 7.14
C ARG A 307 6.43 -9.71 7.55
N GLY A 308 6.49 -8.39 7.58
CA GLY A 308 7.68 -7.62 7.95
C GLY A 308 8.84 -7.77 6.96
N ARG A 309 8.57 -8.04 5.68
CA ARG A 309 9.62 -8.09 4.66
C ARG A 309 10.07 -6.67 4.32
N ALA A 310 11.38 -6.44 4.31
CA ALA A 310 11.96 -5.18 3.85
C ALA A 310 11.55 -4.91 2.39
N THR A 311 10.91 -3.77 2.17
CA THR A 311 10.22 -3.39 0.94
C THR A 311 10.58 -1.95 0.59
N LEU A 312 10.84 -1.68 -0.69
CA LEU A 312 11.13 -0.33 -1.17
C LEU A 312 9.90 0.59 -0.96
N ALA A 313 10.14 1.80 -0.48
CA ALA A 313 9.18 2.88 -0.46
C ALA A 313 9.78 4.13 -1.11
N ILE A 314 8.93 4.87 -1.82
CA ILE A 314 9.22 6.21 -2.33
C ILE A 314 8.12 7.14 -1.79
N ARG A 315 8.51 8.29 -1.26
CA ARG A 315 7.63 9.26 -0.58
C ARG A 315 7.89 10.67 -1.08
N SER A 316 6.84 11.48 -1.18
CA SER A 316 6.97 12.92 -1.42
C SER A 316 7.76 13.58 -0.31
N PHE A 317 8.71 14.42 -0.69
CA PHE A 317 9.61 15.09 0.24
C PHE A 317 9.59 16.59 -0.02
N HIS A 318 9.46 17.36 1.07
CA HIS A 318 9.33 18.80 1.03
C HIS A 318 10.26 19.47 2.02
N TRP A 319 10.67 20.69 1.70
CA TRP A 319 11.35 21.57 2.63
C TRP A 319 10.35 22.59 3.18
N SER A 320 10.25 22.70 4.50
CA SER A 320 9.44 23.73 5.16
C SER A 320 10.00 25.14 4.89
N ALA A 321 9.22 26.17 5.18
CA ALA A 321 9.67 27.56 5.06
C ALA A 321 10.90 27.87 5.96
N GLU A 322 11.03 27.16 7.08
CA GLU A 322 12.15 27.23 8.02
C GLU A 322 13.36 26.38 7.58
N GLY A 323 13.23 25.70 6.44
CA GLY A 323 14.23 24.81 5.87
C GLY A 323 14.39 23.53 6.67
N TRP A 324 13.32 22.93 7.20
CA TRP A 324 13.37 21.58 7.75
C TRP A 324 12.68 20.60 6.79
N PRO A 325 13.21 19.39 6.63
CA PRO A 325 12.56 18.41 5.79
C PRO A 325 11.27 17.93 6.45
N SER A 326 10.26 17.74 5.62
CA SER A 326 9.01 17.10 5.98
C SER A 326 8.63 16.18 4.85
N LEU A 327 8.07 15.03 5.19
CA LEU A 327 7.35 14.25 4.20
C LEU A 327 5.92 14.77 4.16
N ASP A 328 5.24 14.62 3.02
CA ASP A 328 3.77 14.73 3.08
C ASP A 328 3.31 13.81 4.20
N PRO A 329 2.42 14.25 5.11
CA PRO A 329 1.73 13.31 5.98
C PRO A 329 1.17 12.29 5.02
N ASP A 330 1.61 11.03 5.14
CA ASP A 330 1.36 10.03 4.11
C ASP A 330 -0.08 10.20 3.64
N LEU A 331 -0.30 10.16 2.31
CA LEU A 331 -1.57 9.58 1.87
C LEU A 331 -1.73 8.36 2.77
N PRO A 332 -2.72 8.31 3.68
CA PRO A 332 -2.82 7.20 4.62
C PRO A 332 -2.66 5.94 3.77
N PRO A 333 -1.82 4.96 4.19
CA PRO A 333 -1.53 3.78 3.37
C PRO A 333 -2.85 3.36 2.76
N GLN A 334 -2.95 3.32 1.40
CA GLN A 334 -4.22 3.35 0.67
C GLN A 334 -5.35 2.97 1.62
N PRO A 335 -6.23 3.90 2.04
CA PRO A 335 -7.07 3.68 3.22
C PRO A 335 -8.14 2.58 3.00
N TRP A 336 -8.02 1.86 1.90
CA TRP A 336 -8.68 0.63 1.51
C TRP A 336 -7.65 -0.48 1.21
N SER A 337 -8.00 -1.73 1.46
CA SER A 337 -7.17 -2.87 1.04
C SER A 337 -7.51 -3.28 -0.39
N THR A 338 -6.52 -3.70 -1.18
CA THR A 338 -6.75 -4.30 -2.51
C THR A 338 -6.23 -5.73 -2.55
N TYR A 339 -7.10 -6.67 -2.96
CA TYR A 339 -6.78 -8.08 -3.16
C TYR A 339 -6.96 -8.43 -4.63
N GLN A 340 -5.85 -8.74 -5.31
CA GLN A 340 -5.87 -9.10 -6.72
C GLN A 340 -5.87 -10.63 -6.84
N GLY A 341 -6.96 -11.19 -7.36
CA GLY A 341 -7.05 -12.61 -7.65
C GLY A 341 -6.18 -13.04 -8.83
N PRO A 342 -5.76 -14.32 -8.89
CA PRO A 342 -5.02 -14.86 -10.02
C PRO A 342 -5.87 -14.86 -11.29
N SER A 343 -5.22 -14.68 -12.43
CA SER A 343 -5.87 -14.73 -13.75
C SER A 343 -6.34 -16.14 -14.12
N GLY A 344 -7.30 -16.23 -15.05
CA GLY A 344 -7.81 -17.50 -15.56
C GLY A 344 -8.85 -18.18 -14.68
N ARG A 345 -9.34 -17.52 -13.63
CA ARG A 345 -10.46 -17.97 -12.80
C ARG A 345 -11.76 -17.29 -13.26
N PRO A 346 -12.95 -17.79 -12.88
CA PRO A 346 -14.22 -17.22 -13.34
C PRO A 346 -14.42 -15.73 -13.05
N GLY A 347 -13.92 -15.23 -11.92
CA GLY A 347 -13.99 -13.82 -11.53
C GLY A 347 -12.92 -12.91 -12.16
N SER A 348 -11.99 -13.45 -12.96
CA SER A 348 -10.93 -12.65 -13.56
C SER A 348 -11.50 -11.52 -14.43
N GLY A 349 -11.06 -10.29 -14.18
CA GLY A 349 -11.53 -9.08 -14.88
C GLY A 349 -12.81 -8.48 -14.30
N LYS A 350 -13.36 -9.04 -13.22
CA LYS A 350 -14.46 -8.46 -12.46
C LYS A 350 -13.95 -7.80 -11.17
N THR A 351 -14.44 -6.60 -10.89
CA THR A 351 -14.05 -5.81 -9.72
C THR A 351 -15.19 -5.73 -8.70
N ILE A 352 -14.90 -6.05 -7.45
CA ILE A 352 -15.83 -5.95 -6.32
C ILE A 352 -15.30 -4.88 -5.36
N VAL A 353 -16.17 -3.96 -4.96
CA VAL A 353 -15.85 -2.95 -3.94
C VAL A 353 -16.71 -3.20 -2.71
N PHE A 354 -16.04 -3.52 -1.61
CA PHE A 354 -16.63 -3.64 -0.28
C PHE A 354 -16.56 -2.27 0.40
N VAL A 355 -17.71 -1.74 0.80
CA VAL A 355 -17.83 -0.48 1.54
C VAL A 355 -18.16 -0.84 2.98
N THR A 356 -17.22 -0.60 3.91
CA THR A 356 -17.33 -1.01 5.32
C THR A 356 -17.42 0.17 6.29
N GLY A 357 -17.95 -0.07 7.49
CA GLY A 357 -18.14 0.97 8.50
C GLY A 357 -19.23 0.59 9.49
N ASP A 358 -19.06 -0.55 10.14
CA ASP A 358 -19.92 -1.06 11.21
C ASP A 358 -19.08 -1.41 12.43
N GLU A 359 -19.27 -0.62 13.50
CA GLU A 359 -18.59 -0.74 14.79
C GLU A 359 -19.08 -1.85 15.71
N GLU A 360 -20.23 -2.47 15.42
CA GLU A 360 -20.85 -3.50 16.27
C GLU A 360 -20.56 -4.91 15.77
N TYR A 361 -20.70 -5.14 14.46
CA TYR A 361 -20.61 -6.44 13.80
C TYR A 361 -19.28 -6.66 13.08
N ARG A 362 -18.34 -5.71 13.21
CA ARG A 362 -16.93 -5.84 12.85
C ARG A 362 -16.72 -6.03 11.35
N SER A 363 -17.32 -5.15 10.56
CA SER A 363 -17.22 -5.16 9.09
C SER A 363 -15.77 -5.13 8.59
N GLU A 364 -14.88 -4.46 9.34
CA GLU A 364 -13.45 -4.32 9.11
C GLU A 364 -12.66 -5.62 9.30
N GLU A 365 -13.24 -6.62 9.97
CA GLU A 365 -12.66 -7.98 10.08
C GLU A 365 -13.30 -8.93 9.07
N ALA A 366 -14.62 -8.82 8.90
CA ALA A 366 -15.41 -9.71 8.06
C ALA A 366 -15.10 -9.58 6.57
N MET A 367 -15.05 -8.34 6.07
CA MET A 367 -14.95 -8.06 4.64
C MET A 367 -13.57 -8.36 4.05
N PRO A 368 -12.44 -8.10 4.73
CA PRO A 368 -11.14 -8.59 4.28
C PRO A 368 -11.10 -10.11 4.11
N ALA A 369 -11.67 -10.88 5.03
CA ALA A 369 -11.68 -12.33 4.93
C ALA A 369 -12.50 -12.84 3.73
N LEU A 370 -13.67 -12.25 3.49
CA LEU A 370 -14.49 -12.59 2.31
C LEU A 370 -13.84 -12.14 1.00
N ALA A 371 -13.24 -10.95 0.98
CA ALA A 371 -12.51 -10.41 -0.17
C ALA A 371 -11.31 -11.28 -0.54
N GLN A 372 -10.53 -11.76 0.44
CA GLN A 372 -9.44 -12.70 0.21
C GLN A 372 -9.94 -14.03 -0.38
N ILE A 373 -11.04 -14.59 0.14
CA ILE A 373 -11.65 -15.81 -0.42
C ILE A 373 -12.03 -15.60 -1.90
N LEU A 374 -12.68 -14.48 -2.22
CA LEU A 374 -13.11 -14.14 -3.57
C LEU A 374 -11.93 -13.89 -4.51
N ALA A 375 -10.91 -13.18 -4.05
CA ALA A 375 -9.72 -12.91 -4.83
C ALA A 375 -8.94 -14.21 -5.09
N GLU A 376 -8.50 -14.90 -4.04
CA GLU A 376 -7.58 -16.04 -4.15
C GLU A 376 -8.22 -17.24 -4.87
N HIS A 377 -9.43 -17.63 -4.47
CA HIS A 377 -10.05 -18.86 -4.97
C HIS A 377 -10.84 -18.65 -6.26
N HIS A 378 -11.37 -17.44 -6.47
CA HIS A 378 -12.32 -17.15 -7.55
C HIS A 378 -11.82 -16.10 -8.55
N GLY A 379 -10.70 -15.43 -8.28
CA GLY A 379 -9.98 -14.56 -9.20
C GLY A 379 -10.53 -13.15 -9.38
N PHE A 380 -11.44 -12.71 -8.51
CA PHE A 380 -11.94 -11.34 -8.53
C PHE A 380 -10.84 -10.35 -8.13
N THR A 381 -10.93 -9.11 -8.61
CA THR A 381 -10.25 -7.98 -7.98
C THR A 381 -11.17 -7.44 -6.89
N CYS A 382 -10.69 -7.36 -5.65
CA CYS A 382 -11.49 -6.90 -4.51
C CYS A 382 -10.84 -5.70 -3.82
N HIS A 383 -11.57 -4.59 -3.71
CA HIS A 383 -11.19 -3.45 -2.89
C HIS A 383 -12.06 -3.43 -1.63
N VAL A 384 -11.45 -3.27 -0.46
CA VAL A 384 -12.15 -3.15 0.83
C VAL A 384 -11.92 -1.76 1.40
N LEU A 385 -12.92 -0.90 1.28
CA LEU A 385 -12.92 0.46 1.79
C LEU A 385 -13.31 0.46 3.26
N PHE A 386 -12.59 1.20 4.09
CA PHE A 386 -12.84 1.29 5.52
C PHE A 386 -13.35 2.68 5.92
N SER A 387 -14.12 2.69 6.99
CA SER A 387 -14.33 3.87 7.81
C SER A 387 -13.00 4.33 8.41
N VAL A 388 -12.65 5.60 8.22
CA VAL A 388 -11.35 6.17 8.61
C VAL A 388 -11.53 7.46 9.39
N ASN A 389 -10.86 7.57 10.53
CA ASN A 389 -10.81 8.80 11.29
C ASN A 389 -10.10 9.89 10.45
N PRO A 390 -10.77 10.99 10.10
CA PRO A 390 -10.21 12.00 9.21
C PRO A 390 -9.03 12.77 9.81
N ASP A 391 -8.93 12.83 11.14
CA ASP A 391 -7.85 13.54 11.83
C ASP A 391 -6.57 12.70 11.90
N THR A 392 -6.71 11.37 12.03
CA THR A 392 -5.56 10.46 12.22
C THR A 392 -5.20 9.66 10.97
N GLY A 393 -6.10 9.59 9.98
CA GLY A 393 -5.95 8.71 8.81
C GLY A 393 -6.05 7.21 9.13
N MET A 394 -6.32 6.84 10.38
CA MET A 394 -6.41 5.43 10.81
C MET A 394 -7.82 4.85 10.59
N ARG A 395 -7.88 3.55 10.30
CA ARG A 395 -9.15 2.80 10.29
C ARG A 395 -9.82 2.93 11.65
N ASP A 396 -11.06 3.40 11.64
CA ASP A 396 -11.87 3.59 12.83
C ASP A 396 -13.31 3.25 12.47
N PRO A 397 -13.83 2.09 12.90
CA PRO A 397 -15.20 1.71 12.58
C PRO A 397 -16.25 2.66 13.20
N ASN A 398 -15.88 3.47 14.21
CA ASN A 398 -16.75 4.48 14.79
C ASN A 398 -16.82 5.78 13.98
N ALA A 399 -15.91 5.99 13.01
CA ALA A 399 -15.92 7.20 12.19
C ALA A 399 -17.13 7.23 11.24
N GLN A 400 -18.15 8.02 11.56
CA GLN A 400 -19.41 7.98 10.79
C GLN A 400 -19.34 8.74 9.45
N THR A 401 -18.35 9.60 9.26
CA THR A 401 -18.37 10.66 8.24
C THR A 401 -17.30 10.52 7.16
N ASN A 402 -16.51 9.45 7.14
CA ASN A 402 -15.41 9.34 6.19
C ASN A 402 -15.09 7.90 5.80
N ILE A 403 -15.31 7.58 4.52
CA ILE A 403 -14.89 6.34 3.86
C ILE A 403 -14.14 6.72 2.58
N PRO A 404 -12.82 6.86 2.62
CA PRO A 404 -12.02 7.13 1.43
C PRO A 404 -12.03 5.95 0.44
N GLY A 405 -11.76 6.22 -0.84
CA GLY A 405 -11.72 5.21 -1.90
C GLY A 405 -13.05 4.98 -2.64
N LEU A 406 -14.12 5.70 -2.29
CA LEU A 406 -15.44 5.55 -2.93
C LEU A 406 -15.46 5.85 -4.44
N HIS A 407 -14.44 6.52 -4.99
CA HIS A 407 -14.27 6.68 -6.43
C HIS A 407 -14.08 5.34 -7.17
N LEU A 408 -13.59 4.28 -6.49
CA LEU A 408 -13.43 2.93 -7.06
C LEU A 408 -14.77 2.28 -7.44
N LEU A 409 -15.90 2.78 -6.92
CA LEU A 409 -17.24 2.33 -7.34
C LEU A 409 -17.52 2.64 -8.82
N GLU A 410 -16.85 3.62 -9.42
CA GLU A 410 -17.04 3.96 -10.83
C GLU A 410 -16.70 2.77 -11.75
N SER A 411 -15.64 2.03 -11.42
CA SER A 411 -15.18 0.84 -12.16
C SER A 411 -15.67 -0.49 -11.58
N ALA A 412 -16.33 -0.50 -10.43
CA ALA A 412 -16.80 -1.74 -9.80
C ALA A 412 -17.87 -2.45 -10.65
N ASP A 413 -17.86 -3.77 -10.70
CA ASP A 413 -18.95 -4.62 -11.20
C ASP A 413 -19.97 -4.92 -10.10
N LEU A 414 -19.56 -4.92 -8.84
CA LEU A 414 -20.40 -5.18 -7.67
C LEU A 414 -20.00 -4.31 -6.48
N MET A 415 -20.98 -3.68 -5.84
CA MET A 415 -20.85 -3.04 -4.53
C MET A 415 -21.39 -3.96 -3.45
N VAL A 416 -20.54 -4.29 -2.48
CA VAL A 416 -20.93 -4.96 -1.24
C VAL A 416 -20.95 -3.93 -0.12
N LEU A 417 -22.09 -3.75 0.53
CA LEU A 417 -22.29 -2.74 1.56
C LEU A 417 -22.46 -3.42 2.93
N PHE A 418 -21.55 -3.09 3.85
CA PHE A 418 -21.61 -3.48 5.25
C PHE A 418 -21.25 -2.27 6.12
N THR A 419 -22.19 -1.34 6.19
CA THR A 419 -22.07 -0.08 6.93
C THR A 419 -23.25 0.11 7.87
N ARG A 420 -23.04 0.87 8.94
CA ARG A 420 -24.07 1.22 9.90
C ARG A 420 -24.12 2.72 10.16
N PHE A 421 -25.30 3.32 10.06
CA PHE A 421 -25.54 4.71 10.49
C PHE A 421 -24.51 5.75 10.01
N ARG A 422 -23.95 5.55 8.80
CA ARG A 422 -23.00 6.51 8.23
C ARG A 422 -23.69 7.83 7.90
N GLN A 423 -22.92 8.89 8.02
CA GLN A 423 -23.29 10.29 7.76
C GLN A 423 -22.26 10.89 6.80
N LEU A 424 -22.04 10.21 5.68
CA LEU A 424 -20.99 10.59 4.74
C LEU A 424 -21.29 11.97 4.11
N PRO A 425 -20.26 12.78 3.85
CA PRO A 425 -20.42 14.06 3.18
C PRO A 425 -20.93 13.89 1.75
N ASP A 426 -21.47 14.98 1.20
CA ASP A 426 -22.16 14.99 -0.09
C ASP A 426 -21.30 14.49 -1.27
N ASP A 427 -19.98 14.73 -1.24
CA ASP A 427 -19.05 14.23 -2.26
C ASP A 427 -18.89 12.71 -2.22
N GLN A 428 -18.83 12.12 -1.02
CA GLN A 428 -18.77 10.67 -0.84
C GLN A 428 -20.10 10.00 -1.15
N MET A 429 -21.21 10.55 -0.64
CA MET A 429 -22.54 10.06 -0.97
C MET A 429 -22.86 10.13 -2.46
N ALA A 430 -22.32 11.14 -3.18
CA ALA A 430 -22.51 11.22 -4.62
C ALA A 430 -21.95 10.02 -5.39
N ARG A 431 -20.88 9.38 -4.90
CA ARG A 431 -20.32 8.17 -5.51
C ARG A 431 -21.23 6.97 -5.31
N ILE A 432 -21.80 6.82 -4.12
CA ILE A 432 -22.78 5.78 -3.82
C ILE A 432 -24.05 5.99 -4.65
N ASP A 433 -24.58 7.22 -4.68
CA ASP A 433 -25.74 7.58 -5.47
C ASP A 433 -25.51 7.31 -6.97
N GLN A 434 -24.37 7.73 -7.52
CA GLN A 434 -24.01 7.44 -8.90
C GLN A 434 -23.95 5.94 -9.20
N TYR A 435 -23.42 5.14 -8.28
CA TYR A 435 -23.43 3.67 -8.40
C TYR A 435 -24.86 3.13 -8.44
N LEU A 436 -25.75 3.59 -7.56
CA LEU A 436 -27.15 3.18 -7.55
C LEU A 436 -27.86 3.54 -8.86
N GLN A 437 -27.55 4.70 -9.45
CA GLN A 437 -28.11 5.13 -10.73
C GLN A 437 -27.57 4.33 -11.93
N SER A 438 -26.40 3.69 -11.79
CA SER A 438 -25.74 2.97 -12.89
C SER A 438 -26.42 1.64 -13.27
N GLY A 439 -27.27 1.09 -12.40
CA GLY A 439 -27.91 -0.21 -12.62
C GLY A 439 -27.03 -1.42 -12.29
N LYS A 440 -25.84 -1.21 -11.73
CA LYS A 440 -24.95 -2.28 -11.29
C LYS A 440 -25.49 -2.97 -10.01
N PRO A 441 -25.19 -4.26 -9.81
CA PRO A 441 -25.72 -5.07 -8.70
C PRO A 441 -25.28 -4.58 -7.31
N ILE A 442 -26.07 -4.91 -6.30
CA ILE A 442 -25.81 -4.53 -4.90
C ILE A 442 -25.91 -5.76 -4.00
N PHE A 443 -24.96 -5.91 -3.09
CA PHE A 443 -25.02 -6.88 -2.01
C PHE A 443 -25.04 -6.16 -0.65
N GLY A 444 -26.19 -6.15 0.01
CA GLY A 444 -26.31 -5.65 1.39
C GLY A 444 -26.07 -6.75 2.43
N ILE A 445 -25.21 -6.48 3.40
CA ILE A 445 -24.98 -7.34 4.57
C ILE A 445 -25.44 -6.59 5.80
N ARG A 446 -26.02 -7.27 6.81
CA ARG A 446 -26.22 -6.73 8.17
C ARG A 446 -25.04 -5.83 8.50
N THR A 447 -25.19 -4.54 8.76
CA THR A 447 -26.37 -3.73 9.10
C THR A 447 -26.86 -2.78 7.99
N ALA A 448 -26.59 -3.08 6.72
CA ALA A 448 -26.90 -2.21 5.59
C ALA A 448 -28.39 -1.84 5.43
N THR A 449 -29.32 -2.55 6.08
CA THR A 449 -30.73 -2.13 6.23
C THR A 449 -30.88 -0.75 6.89
N HIS A 450 -29.86 -0.30 7.60
CA HIS A 450 -29.73 1.03 8.17
C HIS A 450 -28.32 1.61 7.95
N ALA A 451 -27.84 1.48 6.72
CA ALA A 451 -26.52 1.97 6.29
C ALA A 451 -26.28 3.45 6.61
N PHE A 452 -27.30 4.30 6.49
CA PHE A 452 -27.18 5.76 6.62
C PHE A 452 -28.15 6.33 7.64
N ALA A 453 -27.71 7.34 8.40
CA ALA A 453 -28.49 8.01 9.44
C ALA A 453 -28.17 9.51 9.55
N PHE A 454 -28.60 10.29 8.57
CA PHE A 454 -28.47 11.75 8.62
C PHE A 454 -29.40 12.36 9.68
N PRO A 455 -28.93 13.37 10.45
CA PRO A 455 -29.74 14.16 11.37
C PRO A 455 -30.93 14.84 10.66
N ALA A 456 -32.00 15.12 11.40
CA ALA A 456 -33.22 15.72 10.85
C ALA A 456 -32.97 17.13 10.25
N ASP A 457 -32.02 17.87 10.83
CA ASP A 457 -31.56 19.19 10.39
C ASP A 457 -30.43 19.14 9.35
N SER A 458 -30.03 17.96 8.89
CA SER A 458 -29.01 17.82 7.85
C SER A 458 -29.39 18.58 6.58
N THR A 459 -28.39 19.30 6.05
CA THR A 459 -28.46 20.02 4.77
C THR A 459 -28.01 19.15 3.59
N SER A 460 -27.58 17.91 3.85
CA SER A 460 -27.17 16.98 2.79
C SER A 460 -28.32 16.74 1.82
N ARG A 461 -28.03 16.81 0.52
CA ARG A 461 -29.01 16.43 -0.52
C ARG A 461 -29.35 14.94 -0.49
N PHE A 462 -28.50 14.14 0.15
CA PHE A 462 -28.62 12.69 0.26
C PHE A 462 -29.31 12.22 1.54
N LYS A 463 -29.80 13.13 2.40
CA LYS A 463 -30.49 12.78 3.65
C LYS A 463 -31.72 11.87 3.49
N HIS A 464 -32.28 11.81 2.29
CA HIS A 464 -33.37 10.89 1.98
C HIS A 464 -32.95 9.41 2.16
N TYR A 465 -31.67 9.07 2.00
CA TYR A 465 -31.13 7.73 2.25
C TYR A 465 -31.18 7.30 3.72
N SER A 466 -31.40 8.22 4.67
CA SER A 466 -31.56 7.88 6.10
C SER A 466 -32.60 6.80 6.31
N TRP A 467 -32.24 5.78 7.09
CA TRP A 467 -33.07 4.58 7.32
C TRP A 467 -34.49 4.88 7.85
N ASN A 468 -34.68 6.02 8.50
CA ASN A 468 -35.94 6.49 9.08
C ASN A 468 -36.55 7.70 8.35
N HIS A 469 -36.14 7.97 7.10
CA HIS A 469 -36.64 9.12 6.35
C HIS A 469 -38.14 9.03 6.08
N GLN A 470 -38.85 10.15 6.21
CA GLN A 470 -40.31 10.17 6.10
C GLN A 470 -40.81 10.22 4.65
N SER A 471 -40.20 11.03 3.78
CA SER A 471 -40.65 11.17 2.38
C SER A 471 -40.05 10.12 1.44
N TRP A 472 -39.10 9.33 1.93
CA TRP A 472 -38.63 8.12 1.28
C TRP A 472 -38.67 6.99 2.32
N PRO A 473 -39.86 6.43 2.60
CA PRO A 473 -40.11 5.62 3.79
C PRO A 473 -39.13 4.44 3.91
N GLY A 474 -38.45 4.37 5.06
CA GLY A 474 -37.47 3.32 5.35
C GLY A 474 -36.10 3.51 4.66
N GLY A 475 -35.90 4.63 3.97
CA GLY A 475 -34.61 5.05 3.42
C GLY A 475 -33.95 4.03 2.48
N PHE A 476 -32.61 4.04 2.47
CA PHE A 476 -31.81 3.12 1.67
C PHE A 476 -32.22 1.65 1.88
N GLY A 477 -32.31 1.20 3.14
CA GLY A 477 -32.58 -0.20 3.44
C GLY A 477 -33.90 -0.68 2.85
N ARG A 478 -35.00 0.01 3.14
CA ARG A 478 -36.30 -0.42 2.61
C ARG A 478 -36.37 -0.29 1.09
N GLN A 479 -35.91 0.84 0.56
CA GLN A 479 -36.14 1.19 -0.84
C GLN A 479 -35.25 0.38 -1.77
N VAL A 480 -33.99 0.16 -1.37
CA VAL A 480 -32.98 -0.57 -2.15
C VAL A 480 -32.91 -2.04 -1.74
N LEU A 481 -32.74 -2.35 -0.45
CA LEU A 481 -32.51 -3.72 0.01
C LEU A 481 -33.78 -4.53 0.25
N GLY A 482 -34.93 -3.88 0.49
CA GLY A 482 -36.22 -4.55 0.75
C GLY A 482 -36.70 -4.43 2.18
N GLU A 483 -35.82 -4.06 3.12
CA GLU A 483 -36.21 -3.81 4.50
C GLU A 483 -35.27 -2.81 5.19
N THR A 484 -35.82 -1.99 6.08
CA THR A 484 -35.08 -1.06 6.95
C THR A 484 -34.85 -1.68 8.33
N TRP A 485 -34.14 -0.98 9.21
CA TRP A 485 -34.07 -1.40 10.61
C TRP A 485 -35.45 -1.38 11.28
N VAL A 486 -35.82 -2.50 11.88
CA VAL A 486 -37.07 -2.67 12.62
C VAL A 486 -36.76 -2.86 14.10
N ASP A 487 -36.27 -4.03 14.46
CA ASP A 487 -35.80 -4.42 15.78
C ASP A 487 -35.08 -5.79 15.70
N HIS A 488 -34.55 -6.21 16.83
CA HIS A 488 -34.08 -7.57 17.06
C HIS A 488 -35.29 -8.48 17.30
N HIS A 489 -35.50 -9.47 16.44
CA HIS A 489 -36.52 -10.50 16.63
C HIS A 489 -36.03 -11.54 17.66
N GLY A 490 -34.76 -11.93 17.59
CA GLY A 490 -34.08 -12.69 18.63
C GLY A 490 -33.64 -11.81 19.82
N ALA A 491 -33.29 -12.42 20.94
CA ALA A 491 -32.65 -11.74 22.06
C ALA A 491 -31.15 -11.57 21.77
N HIS A 492 -30.77 -10.37 21.32
CA HIS A 492 -29.40 -10.03 20.95
C HIS A 492 -28.36 -10.45 22.01
N GLY A 493 -27.32 -11.17 21.56
CA GLY A 493 -26.24 -11.70 22.40
C GLY A 493 -26.61 -12.89 23.29
N LYS A 494 -27.84 -13.41 23.19
CA LYS A 494 -28.34 -14.55 24.00
C LYS A 494 -29.00 -15.65 23.16
N GLU A 495 -29.66 -15.26 22.06
CA GLU A 495 -30.28 -16.15 21.09
C GLU A 495 -29.53 -16.02 19.75
N SER A 496 -29.22 -17.16 19.14
CA SER A 496 -28.51 -17.23 17.85
C SER A 496 -29.46 -17.60 16.70
N THR A 497 -28.96 -17.49 15.47
CA THR A 497 -29.71 -17.79 14.24
C THR A 497 -29.30 -19.13 13.66
N ARG A 498 -30.28 -19.99 13.34
CA ARG A 498 -30.12 -21.09 12.40
C ARG A 498 -30.79 -20.72 11.07
N GLY A 499 -29.98 -20.40 10.07
CA GLY A 499 -30.44 -20.16 8.70
C GLY A 499 -30.84 -21.48 8.02
N ILE A 500 -32.08 -21.55 7.56
CA ILE A 500 -32.67 -22.70 6.87
C ILE A 500 -32.90 -22.30 5.40
N PRO A 501 -32.18 -22.92 4.45
CA PRO A 501 -32.42 -22.71 3.03
C PRO A 501 -33.89 -22.98 2.66
N ASN A 502 -34.49 -22.07 1.90
CA ASN A 502 -35.88 -22.18 1.49
C ASN A 502 -36.02 -23.27 0.42
N ALA A 503 -36.75 -24.34 0.75
CA ALA A 503 -36.99 -25.45 -0.17
C ALA A 503 -37.69 -25.01 -1.48
N ALA A 504 -38.50 -23.94 -1.44
CA ALA A 504 -39.14 -23.40 -2.64
C ALA A 504 -38.15 -22.73 -3.61
N MET A 505 -36.95 -22.38 -3.14
CA MET A 505 -35.88 -21.74 -3.92
C MET A 505 -34.67 -22.66 -4.13
N ALA A 506 -34.79 -23.97 -3.87
CA ALA A 506 -33.67 -24.90 -3.84
C ALA A 506 -32.84 -24.93 -5.14
N ASP A 507 -33.48 -24.68 -6.29
CA ASP A 507 -32.82 -24.65 -7.60
C ASP A 507 -32.12 -23.30 -7.91
N HIS A 508 -32.29 -22.29 -7.05
CA HIS A 508 -31.67 -20.98 -7.24
C HIS A 508 -30.13 -21.10 -7.13
N PRO A 509 -29.34 -20.55 -8.07
CA PRO A 509 -27.88 -20.72 -8.09
C PRO A 509 -27.17 -20.35 -6.78
N ILE A 510 -27.69 -19.34 -6.08
CA ILE A 510 -27.15 -18.90 -4.77
C ILE A 510 -27.17 -20.03 -3.72
N LEU A 511 -28.18 -20.90 -3.74
CA LEU A 511 -28.31 -22.00 -2.76
C LEU A 511 -27.50 -23.26 -3.13
N ARG A 512 -26.79 -23.27 -4.27
CA ARG A 512 -26.00 -24.43 -4.70
C ARG A 512 -24.94 -24.81 -3.65
N GLY A 513 -25.06 -26.01 -3.10
CA GLY A 513 -24.15 -26.53 -2.07
C GLY A 513 -24.27 -25.86 -0.69
N VAL A 514 -25.31 -25.04 -0.46
CA VAL A 514 -25.55 -24.34 0.80
C VAL A 514 -26.45 -25.19 1.70
N GLY A 515 -25.89 -25.70 2.81
CA GLY A 515 -26.65 -26.37 3.86
C GLY A 515 -27.24 -25.40 4.89
N PRO A 516 -27.73 -25.92 6.03
CA PRO A 516 -28.08 -25.10 7.17
C PRO A 516 -26.90 -24.24 7.64
N ILE A 517 -27.20 -23.00 8.01
CA ILE A 517 -26.22 -22.00 8.44
C ILE A 517 -26.42 -21.75 9.93
N TRP A 518 -25.35 -21.70 10.72
CA TRP A 518 -25.43 -21.20 12.09
C TRP A 518 -24.66 -19.89 12.25
N CYS A 519 -25.33 -18.87 12.78
CA CYS A 519 -24.76 -17.57 13.05
C CYS A 519 -24.97 -17.23 14.53
N PRO A 520 -23.90 -16.91 15.29
CA PRO A 520 -24.04 -16.43 16.66
C PRO A 520 -24.90 -15.16 16.77
N THR A 521 -24.98 -14.35 15.71
CA THR A 521 -25.87 -13.20 15.71
C THR A 521 -27.35 -13.59 15.69
N ASP A 522 -28.16 -12.76 16.34
CA ASP A 522 -29.60 -12.96 16.47
C ASP A 522 -30.36 -12.59 15.17
N VAL A 523 -31.60 -13.06 15.06
CA VAL A 523 -32.47 -12.79 13.90
C VAL A 523 -33.03 -11.37 13.98
N TYR A 524 -32.97 -10.62 12.88
CA TYR A 524 -33.66 -9.32 12.74
C TYR A 524 -35.12 -9.51 12.35
N ALA A 525 -36.00 -8.62 12.81
CA ALA A 525 -37.36 -8.61 12.32
C ALA A 525 -37.45 -8.02 10.91
N VAL A 526 -38.32 -8.61 10.11
CA VAL A 526 -38.69 -8.12 8.79
C VAL A 526 -40.20 -8.02 8.75
N ARG A 527 -40.73 -6.83 8.45
CA ARG A 527 -42.19 -6.59 8.43
C ARG A 527 -42.79 -6.89 7.07
N ASP A 528 -42.02 -6.67 6.02
CA ASP A 528 -42.48 -6.80 4.63
C ASP A 528 -41.43 -7.58 3.84
N PRO A 529 -41.43 -8.91 3.95
CA PRO A 529 -40.40 -9.74 3.36
C PRO A 529 -40.44 -9.61 1.83
N SER A 530 -39.27 -9.59 1.19
CA SER A 530 -39.19 -9.79 -0.26
C SER A 530 -39.92 -11.09 -0.63
N PRO A 531 -40.65 -11.15 -1.76
CA PRO A 531 -41.26 -12.41 -2.21
C PRO A 531 -40.22 -13.52 -2.44
N ASP A 532 -38.98 -13.14 -2.76
CA ASP A 532 -37.91 -14.07 -3.15
C ASP A 532 -36.94 -14.34 -1.98
N VAL A 533 -37.45 -14.99 -0.93
CA VAL A 533 -36.65 -15.39 0.25
C VAL A 533 -35.82 -16.64 -0.04
N LEU A 534 -34.51 -16.56 0.15
CA LEU A 534 -33.58 -17.68 -0.03
C LEU A 534 -33.32 -18.46 1.27
N VAL A 535 -33.26 -17.77 2.41
CA VAL A 535 -32.97 -18.38 3.72
C VAL A 535 -33.88 -17.78 4.79
N PHE A 536 -34.52 -18.63 5.59
CA PHE A 536 -35.28 -18.24 6.78
C PHE A 536 -34.45 -18.43 8.04
N GLY A 537 -34.54 -17.51 9.00
CA GLY A 537 -33.87 -17.56 10.28
C GLY A 537 -34.75 -18.17 11.36
N GLN A 538 -34.36 -19.35 11.84
CA GLN A 538 -34.90 -19.95 13.05
C GLN A 538 -34.14 -19.41 14.27
N VAL A 539 -34.86 -18.82 15.22
CA VAL A 539 -34.30 -18.38 16.50
C VAL A 539 -33.98 -19.61 17.36
N LEU A 540 -32.75 -19.72 17.84
CA LEU A 540 -32.32 -20.75 18.80
C LEU A 540 -32.35 -20.21 20.23
N SER A 541 -32.55 -21.10 21.21
CA SER A 541 -32.65 -20.72 22.63
C SER A 541 -31.33 -20.31 23.28
N GLY A 542 -30.21 -20.39 22.55
CA GLY A 542 -28.87 -20.11 23.05
C GLY A 542 -27.88 -19.77 21.95
N MET A 543 -26.59 -19.78 22.29
CA MET A 543 -25.45 -19.29 21.49
C MET A 543 -24.53 -20.42 21.01
N GLN A 544 -25.04 -21.65 20.90
CA GLN A 544 -24.33 -22.80 20.34
C GLN A 544 -25.07 -23.38 19.13
N PRO A 545 -24.36 -23.96 18.14
CA PRO A 545 -24.99 -24.57 16.96
C PRO A 545 -26.01 -25.67 17.30
N SER A 546 -25.75 -26.40 18.39
CA SER A 546 -26.57 -27.50 18.89
C SER A 546 -27.78 -27.08 19.70
N ASP A 547 -27.92 -25.78 20.03
CA ASP A 547 -29.04 -25.32 20.83
C ASP A 547 -30.38 -25.56 20.09
N PRO A 548 -31.45 -25.90 20.83
CA PRO A 548 -32.74 -26.18 20.21
C PRO A 548 -33.38 -24.88 19.68
N PRO A 549 -34.33 -24.98 18.75
CA PRO A 549 -35.18 -23.86 18.38
C PRO A 549 -35.85 -23.27 19.63
N LEU A 550 -35.90 -21.95 19.72
CA LEU A 550 -36.62 -21.26 20.78
C LEU A 550 -38.11 -21.62 20.71
N ALA A 551 -38.66 -22.05 21.84
CA ALA A 551 -40.09 -22.32 21.97
C ALA A 551 -40.93 -21.03 21.91
N GLY A 552 -42.15 -21.14 21.40
CA GLY A 552 -43.09 -20.02 21.28
C GLY A 552 -43.19 -19.45 19.87
N SER A 553 -43.82 -18.28 19.74
CA SER A 553 -44.28 -17.75 18.45
C SER A 553 -43.19 -17.15 17.57
N LYS A 554 -41.95 -16.98 18.06
CA LYS A 554 -40.87 -16.35 17.27
C LYS A 554 -40.50 -17.13 16.01
N ASN A 555 -40.76 -18.43 15.97
CA ASN A 555 -40.47 -19.26 14.79
C ASN A 555 -41.73 -19.53 13.93
N GLU A 556 -42.85 -18.83 14.21
CA GLU A 556 -44.17 -19.07 13.61
C GLU A 556 -44.81 -17.74 13.12
N PRO A 557 -44.44 -17.23 11.92
CA PRO A 557 -43.45 -17.77 10.99
C PRO A 557 -42.01 -17.36 11.34
N MET A 558 -41.03 -18.07 10.76
CA MET A 558 -39.62 -17.64 10.76
C MET A 558 -39.43 -16.38 9.92
N MET A 559 -38.49 -15.52 10.33
CA MET A 559 -38.14 -14.32 9.58
C MET A 559 -37.22 -14.64 8.40
N PRO A 560 -37.25 -13.89 7.30
CA PRO A 560 -36.21 -13.96 6.28
C PRO A 560 -34.88 -13.47 6.84
N VAL A 561 -33.79 -14.13 6.48
CA VAL A 561 -32.42 -13.68 6.81
C VAL A 561 -31.52 -13.56 5.59
N ALA A 562 -31.93 -14.09 4.43
CA ALA A 562 -31.33 -13.78 3.14
C ALA A 562 -32.38 -13.81 2.03
N TRP A 563 -32.39 -12.80 1.17
CA TRP A 563 -33.35 -12.67 0.07
C TRP A 563 -32.75 -11.94 -1.12
N ILE A 564 -33.39 -12.09 -2.28
CA ILE A 564 -33.10 -11.29 -3.48
C ILE A 564 -34.27 -10.36 -3.78
N ARG A 565 -34.02 -9.33 -4.58
CA ARG A 565 -35.06 -8.51 -5.21
C ARG A 565 -34.48 -7.73 -6.39
N GLN A 566 -35.36 -7.11 -7.17
CA GLN A 566 -34.98 -6.05 -8.09
C GLN A 566 -35.18 -4.67 -7.44
N TYR A 567 -34.21 -3.79 -7.65
CA TYR A 567 -34.30 -2.36 -7.37
C TYR A 567 -34.39 -1.58 -8.68
N GLN A 568 -35.20 -0.53 -8.70
CA GLN A 568 -35.27 0.42 -9.81
C GLN A 568 -34.81 1.78 -9.31
N ALA A 569 -33.71 2.26 -9.88
CA ALA A 569 -33.18 3.57 -9.60
C ALA A 569 -34.14 4.67 -10.10
N PRO A 570 -34.09 5.90 -9.54
CA PRO A 570 -34.89 7.02 -10.03
C PRO A 570 -34.70 7.32 -11.52
N SER A 571 -33.51 7.03 -12.07
CA SER A 571 -33.23 7.11 -13.51
C SER A 571 -34.02 6.11 -14.38
N GLY A 572 -34.65 5.12 -13.75
CA GLY A 572 -35.41 4.06 -14.41
C GLY A 572 -34.63 2.75 -14.59
N THR A 573 -33.31 2.76 -14.38
CA THR A 573 -32.45 1.59 -14.50
C THR A 573 -32.77 0.55 -13.43
N LYS A 574 -32.83 -0.72 -13.81
CA LYS A 574 -33.09 -1.83 -12.88
C LYS A 574 -31.80 -2.57 -12.55
N THR A 575 -31.70 -3.06 -11.32
CA THR A 575 -30.56 -3.84 -10.84
C THR A 575 -31.01 -4.97 -9.93
N GLN A 576 -30.16 -6.00 -9.81
CA GLN A 576 -30.34 -7.10 -8.88
C GLN A 576 -29.74 -6.74 -7.52
N VAL A 577 -30.45 -7.13 -6.47
CA VAL A 577 -30.02 -6.94 -5.09
C VAL A 577 -30.08 -8.26 -4.37
N PHE A 578 -29.01 -8.61 -3.67
CA PHE A 578 -29.01 -9.63 -2.63
C PHE A 578 -28.84 -8.96 -1.28
N CYS A 579 -29.63 -9.36 -0.28
CA CYS A 579 -29.52 -8.85 1.08
C CYS A 579 -29.47 -10.01 2.07
N SER A 580 -28.58 -9.91 3.05
CA SER A 580 -28.45 -10.85 4.17
C SER A 580 -28.43 -10.09 5.49
N THR A 581 -29.25 -10.49 6.47
CA THR A 581 -29.16 -10.00 7.86
C THR A 581 -28.21 -10.84 8.72
N MET A 582 -27.47 -11.75 8.09
CA MET A 582 -26.32 -12.46 8.65
C MET A 582 -25.04 -11.91 8.02
N GLY A 583 -23.91 -11.99 8.72
CA GLY A 583 -22.61 -11.63 8.13
C GLY A 583 -21.64 -10.91 9.05
N ALA A 584 -21.91 -10.86 10.35
CA ALA A 584 -20.93 -10.36 11.31
C ALA A 584 -19.63 -11.18 11.22
N ALA A 585 -18.52 -10.62 11.70
CA ALA A 585 -17.23 -11.28 11.60
C ALA A 585 -17.26 -12.72 12.17
N VAL A 586 -17.89 -12.93 13.33
CA VAL A 586 -18.05 -14.29 13.90
C VAL A 586 -18.97 -15.22 13.10
N ASP A 587 -19.94 -14.67 12.37
CA ASP A 587 -20.87 -15.47 11.56
C ASP A 587 -20.13 -16.16 10.41
N LEU A 588 -19.10 -15.51 9.84
CA LEU A 588 -18.29 -16.05 8.76
C LEU A 588 -17.52 -17.32 9.14
N LYS A 589 -17.45 -17.71 10.41
CA LYS A 589 -16.92 -19.02 10.80
C LYS A 589 -17.71 -20.17 10.16
N ASP A 590 -19.01 -19.98 9.93
CA ASP A 590 -19.84 -20.96 9.24
C ASP A 590 -19.49 -21.05 7.74
N GLU A 591 -19.18 -22.27 7.29
CA GLU A 591 -18.80 -22.56 5.90
C GLU A 591 -19.96 -22.34 4.92
N ASN A 592 -21.20 -22.64 5.33
CA ASN A 592 -22.38 -22.48 4.48
C ASN A 592 -22.74 -21.00 4.31
N LEU A 593 -22.53 -20.16 5.33
CA LEU A 593 -22.70 -18.71 5.17
C LEU A 593 -21.72 -18.15 4.13
N ARG A 594 -20.43 -18.47 4.26
CA ARG A 594 -19.43 -18.04 3.28
C ARG A 594 -19.79 -18.49 1.86
N ARG A 595 -20.30 -19.72 1.72
CA ARG A 595 -20.74 -20.24 0.41
C ARG A 595 -21.94 -19.51 -0.15
N LEU A 596 -22.94 -19.23 0.68
CA LEU A 596 -24.09 -18.40 0.29
C LEU A 596 -23.61 -17.05 -0.27
N MET A 597 -22.69 -16.39 0.43
CA MET A 597 -22.15 -15.08 0.04
C MET A 597 -21.32 -15.15 -1.25
N VAL A 598 -20.44 -16.14 -1.39
CA VAL A 598 -19.66 -16.34 -2.63
C VAL A 598 -20.59 -16.63 -3.81
N ASN A 599 -21.56 -17.52 -3.66
CA ASN A 599 -22.51 -17.83 -4.74
C ASN A 599 -23.37 -16.60 -5.10
N ALA A 600 -23.72 -15.75 -4.13
CA ALA A 600 -24.40 -14.48 -4.39
C ALA A 600 -23.53 -13.53 -5.23
N VAL A 601 -22.23 -13.44 -4.97
CA VAL A 601 -21.30 -12.65 -5.79
C VAL A 601 -21.27 -13.16 -7.23
N TYR A 602 -21.19 -14.48 -7.45
CA TYR A 602 -21.27 -15.06 -8.78
C TYR A 602 -22.59 -14.72 -9.48
N TRP A 603 -23.71 -14.87 -8.77
CA TRP A 603 -25.03 -14.56 -9.34
C TRP A 603 -25.17 -13.09 -9.72
N LEU A 604 -24.74 -12.18 -8.83
CA LEU A 604 -24.80 -10.73 -9.04
C LEU A 604 -23.89 -10.27 -10.18
N THR A 605 -22.77 -10.95 -10.44
CA THR A 605 -21.79 -10.58 -11.47
C THR A 605 -22.00 -11.32 -12.80
N ASP A 606 -23.18 -11.91 -13.01
CA ASP A 606 -23.57 -12.67 -14.20
C ASP A 606 -22.69 -13.91 -14.48
N LEU A 607 -22.21 -14.56 -13.42
CA LEU A 607 -21.34 -15.75 -13.47
C LEU A 607 -22.02 -17.01 -12.92
N SER A 608 -23.36 -17.06 -12.86
CA SER A 608 -24.11 -18.18 -12.26
C SER A 608 -23.74 -19.57 -12.80
N ASP A 609 -23.41 -19.66 -14.09
CA ASP A 609 -23.03 -20.92 -14.74
C ASP A 609 -21.65 -21.43 -14.31
N ALA A 610 -20.82 -20.57 -13.72
CA ALA A 610 -19.50 -20.92 -13.21
C ALA A 610 -19.51 -21.33 -11.73
N ILE A 611 -20.66 -21.29 -11.05
CA ILE A 611 -20.78 -21.75 -9.66
C ILE A 611 -20.63 -23.28 -9.61
N PRO A 612 -19.57 -23.83 -9.00
CA PRO A 612 -19.41 -25.28 -8.88
C PRO A 612 -20.44 -25.87 -7.90
N ASP A 613 -20.59 -27.20 -7.88
CA ASP A 613 -21.47 -27.90 -6.94
C ASP A 613 -21.18 -27.54 -5.46
N LYS A 614 -19.91 -27.25 -5.16
CA LYS A 614 -19.45 -26.76 -3.86
C LYS A 614 -18.34 -25.73 -4.03
N SER A 615 -18.66 -24.44 -3.94
CA SER A 615 -17.68 -23.35 -4.01
C SER A 615 -16.63 -23.46 -2.90
N ASN A 616 -15.36 -23.26 -3.25
CA ASN A 616 -14.27 -23.16 -2.29
C ASN A 616 -14.42 -21.87 -1.48
N VAL A 617 -14.48 -22.01 -0.16
CA VAL A 617 -14.69 -20.90 0.78
C VAL A 617 -13.72 -20.96 1.95
N ASP A 618 -12.65 -21.73 1.80
CA ASP A 618 -11.61 -21.87 2.81
C ASP A 618 -10.92 -20.52 3.02
N PHE A 619 -10.69 -20.16 4.28
CA PHE A 619 -9.97 -18.93 4.58
C PHE A 619 -8.55 -19.01 4.02
N VAL A 620 -8.09 -17.91 3.41
CA VAL A 620 -6.74 -17.77 2.85
C VAL A 620 -5.71 -17.59 3.99
N GLU A 621 -6.11 -16.89 5.04
CA GLU A 621 -5.33 -16.64 6.26
C GLU A 621 -6.05 -17.18 7.50
N PRO A 622 -5.34 -17.42 8.62
CA PRO A 622 -5.99 -17.75 9.88
C PRO A 622 -7.04 -16.70 10.28
N TYR A 623 -8.29 -17.13 10.44
CA TYR A 623 -9.40 -16.23 10.75
C TYR A 623 -9.90 -16.41 12.19
N ASN A 624 -9.51 -15.47 13.06
CA ASN A 624 -9.91 -15.41 14.46
C ASN A 624 -10.61 -14.08 14.77
N PRO A 625 -11.86 -13.90 14.33
CA PRO A 625 -12.59 -12.65 14.51
C PRO A 625 -12.95 -12.41 15.97
N SER A 626 -13.03 -11.13 16.34
CA SER A 626 -13.60 -10.66 17.59
C SER A 626 -15.13 -10.88 17.64
N TRP A 627 -15.67 -10.99 18.85
CA TRP A 627 -17.12 -11.06 19.04
C TRP A 627 -17.78 -9.72 18.74
N PHE A 628 -18.99 -9.77 18.18
CA PHE A 628 -19.78 -8.57 17.95
C PHE A 628 -20.12 -7.84 19.26
N GLY A 629 -20.18 -6.52 19.21
CA GLY A 629 -20.48 -5.62 20.31
C GLY A 629 -19.62 -4.35 20.28
N PHE A 630 -20.00 -3.38 21.10
CA PHE A 630 -19.27 -2.11 21.25
C PHE A 630 -18.17 -2.26 22.30
N ARG A 631 -17.03 -2.81 21.91
CA ARG A 631 -15.81 -2.79 22.73
C ARG A 631 -14.68 -2.19 21.90
N GLU A 632 -13.86 -1.37 22.57
CA GLU A 632 -12.67 -0.73 21.99
C GLU A 632 -11.68 -1.77 21.42
#